data_AF-A0A0S4LMG1-F1
#
_entry.id   AF-A0A0S4LMG1-F1
#
_cell.length_a   1.000
_cell.length_b   1.000
_cell.length_c   1.000
_cell.angle_alpha   90.00
_cell.angle_beta   90.00
_cell.angle_gamma   90.00
#
_symmetry.space_group_name_H-M   'P 1'
#
loop_
_entity.id
_entity.type
_entity.pdbx_description
1 polymer ?
#
loop_
_entity_poly.entity_id
_entity_poly.type
_entity_poly.pdbx_seq_one_letter_code
_entity_poly.pdbx_strand_id
1 'polypeptide(L)' 'MGTGMFFMEGTSGPDGKTITLKGGHGEPGGVHMTHRGIRKLVDSNTQIFEMYGAHKGEKEMKGMEIIYTRKE' A
#
# COMPACT_ATOMS: atom_id res chain seq x y z
N MET A 1 15.80 3.35 14.06
CA MET A 1 15.06 3.34 12.79
C MET A 1 15.98 2.79 11.71
N GLY A 2 15.61 1.69 11.06
CA GLY A 2 16.40 1.10 9.98
C GLY A 2 15.74 1.36 8.63
N THR A 3 16.53 1.51 7.57
CA THR A 3 16.02 1.57 6.21
C THR A 3 15.81 0.16 5.68
N GLY A 4 14.61 -0.14 5.20
CA GLY A 4 14.27 -1.43 4.58
C GLY A 4 13.69 -1.21 3.19
N MET A 5 13.90 -2.17 2.30
CA MET A 5 13.19 -2.23 1.02
C MET A 5 11.86 -2.96 1.20
N PHE A 6 10.79 -2.38 0.68
CA PHE A 6 9.45 -2.94 0.72
C PHE A 6 9.08 -3.37 -0.70
N PHE A 7 8.97 -4.68 -0.91
CA PHE A 7 8.50 -5.22 -2.18
C PHE A 7 7.00 -5.44 -2.10
N MET A 8 6.28 -4.92 -3.10
CA MET A 8 4.85 -5.14 -3.26
C MET A 8 4.54 -5.46 -4.71
N GLU A 9 3.67 -6.45 -4.90
CA GLU A 9 3.27 -6.96 -6.20
C GLU A 9 1.74 -6.96 -6.31
N GLY A 10 1.20 -6.84 -7.51
CA GLY A 10 -0.24 -6.74 -7.66
C GLY A 10 -0.71 -6.58 -9.08
N THR A 11 -2.04 -6.54 -9.23
CA THR A 11 -2.71 -6.44 -10.52
C THR A 11 -3.60 -5.20 -10.57
N SER A 12 -3.81 -4.69 -11.78
CA SER A 12 -4.85 -3.71 -12.06
C SER A 12 -6.22 -4.38 -12.10
N GLY A 13 -7.26 -3.66 -11.69
CA GLY A 13 -8.65 -4.02 -11.92
C GLY A 13 -9.05 -3.88 -13.39
N PRO A 14 -10.27 -4.32 -13.77
CA PRO A 14 -10.73 -4.34 -15.15
C PRO A 14 -10.76 -2.97 -15.83
N ASP A 15 -10.96 -1.90 -15.05
CA ASP A 15 -10.99 -0.52 -15.52
C ASP A 15 -9.60 0.14 -15.59
N GLY A 16 -8.55 -0.56 -15.13
CA GLY A 16 -7.19 -0.03 -15.03
C GLY A 16 -7.01 1.09 -14.00
N LYS A 17 -8.07 1.50 -13.28
CA LYS A 17 -8.04 2.65 -12.35
C LYS A 17 -7.67 2.24 -10.94
N THR A 18 -7.96 1.00 -10.56
CA THR A 18 -7.59 0.47 -9.24
C THR A 18 -6.47 -0.55 -9.38
N ILE A 19 -5.36 -0.36 -8.68
CA ILE A 19 -4.27 -1.35 -8.56
C ILE A 19 -4.25 -1.83 -7.11
N THR A 20 -4.34 -3.15 -6.92
CA THR A 20 -4.24 -3.76 -5.59
C THR A 20 -2.88 -4.41 -5.45
N LEU A 21 -2.09 -3.91 -4.51
CA LEU A 21 -0.74 -4.36 -4.19
C LEU A 21 -0.77 -5.17 -2.89
N LYS A 22 0.01 -6.24 -2.83
CA LYS A 22 0.26 -7.02 -1.61
C LYS A 22 1.77 -7.17 -1.46
N GLY A 23 2.24 -7.08 -0.23
CA GLY A 23 3.65 -7.25 0.07
C GLY A 23 3.90 -7.17 1.56
N GLY A 24 5.14 -6.92 1.93
CA GLY A 24 5.51 -6.92 3.33
C GLY A 24 6.96 -6.53 3.51
N HIS A 25 7.36 -6.43 4.78
CA HIS A 25 8.76 -6.33 5.15
C HIS A 25 9.02 -7.08 6.45
N GLY A 26 10.28 -7.48 6.62
CA GLY A 26 10.77 -7.91 7.92
C GLY A 26 10.90 -6.71 8.86
N GLU A 27 10.54 -6.94 10.11
CA GLU A 27 10.81 -6.05 11.24
C GLU A 27 11.97 -6.63 12.07
N PRO A 28 12.72 -5.77 12.78
CA PRO A 28 13.70 -6.23 13.76
C PRO A 28 13.06 -7.23 14.74
N GLY A 29 13.75 -8.35 15.02
CA GLY A 29 13.21 -9.43 15.86
C GLY A 29 12.51 -10.54 15.09
N GLY A 30 12.67 -10.62 13.77
CA GLY A 30 12.20 -11.76 12.95
C GLY A 30 10.69 -11.77 12.71
N VAL A 31 10.02 -10.66 12.99
CA VAL A 31 8.59 -10.48 12.72
C VAL A 31 8.40 -10.03 11.28
N HIS A 32 7.34 -10.50 10.62
CA HIS A 32 6.98 -10.04 9.29
C HIS A 32 5.69 -9.24 9.36
N MET A 33 5.69 -8.04 8.80
CA MET A 33 4.49 -7.23 8.65
C MET A 33 3.99 -7.34 7.21
N THR A 34 2.73 -7.75 7.06
CA THR A 34 2.06 -7.81 5.76
C THR A 34 1.33 -6.51 5.49
N HIS A 35 1.45 -6.04 4.25
CA HIS A 35 0.85 -4.81 3.75
C HIS A 35 -0.03 -5.09 2.54
N ARG A 36 -1.13 -4.35 2.45
CA ARG A 36 -2.00 -4.29 1.27
C ARG A 36 -2.17 -2.84 0.85
N GLY A 37 -1.65 -2.49 -0.32
CA GLY A 37 -1.79 -1.18 -0.93
C GLY A 37 -2.96 -1.16 -1.91
N ILE A 38 -3.74 -0.08 -1.92
CA ILE A 38 -4.72 0.20 -2.97
C ILE A 38 -4.35 1.55 -3.58
N ARG A 39 -3.99 1.54 -4.87
CA ARG A 39 -3.82 2.76 -5.66
C ARG A 39 -5.05 2.96 -6.53
N LYS A 40 -5.68 4.14 -6.45
CA LYS A 40 -6.83 4.53 -7.26
C LYS A 40 -6.49 5.77 -8.09
N LEU A 41 -6.66 5.70 -9.41
CA LEU A 41 -6.67 6.87 -10.29
C LEU A 41 -8.09 7.42 -10.31
N VAL A 42 -8.30 8.53 -9.60
CA VAL A 42 -9.63 9.15 -9.48
C VAL A 42 -9.96 9.93 -10.76
N ASP A 43 -8.98 10.68 -11.24
CA ASP A 43 -9.04 11.47 -12.48
C ASP A 43 -7.62 11.62 -13.08
N SER A 44 -7.45 12.48 -14.09
CA SER A 44 -6.18 12.69 -14.80
C SER A 44 -5.08 13.36 -13.96
N ASN A 45 -5.46 13.97 -12.83
CA ASN A 45 -4.61 14.78 -11.97
C ASN A 45 -4.58 14.29 -10.51
N THR A 46 -5.42 13.33 -10.14
CA THR A 46 -5.55 12.86 -8.76
C THR A 46 -5.39 11.34 -8.68
N GLN A 47 -4.49 10.90 -7.77
CA GLN A 47 -4.41 9.50 -7.36
C GLN A 47 -4.47 9.39 -5.83
N ILE A 48 -5.14 8.35 -5.35
CA ILE A 48 -5.21 8.01 -3.92
C ILE A 48 -4.43 6.73 -3.71
N PHE A 49 -3.59 6.71 -2.69
CA PHE A 49 -2.91 5.51 -2.22
C PHE A 49 -3.29 5.23 -0.77
N GLU A 50 -3.91 4.08 -0.54
CA GLU A 50 -4.28 3.60 0.79
C GLU A 50 -3.38 2.41 1.12
N MET A 51 -2.79 2.39 2.32
CA MET A 51 -2.04 1.23 2.81
C MET A 51 -2.71 0.68 4.06
N TYR A 52 -2.95 -0.62 4.01
CA TYR A 52 -3.52 -1.41 5.08
C TYR A 52 -2.44 -2.37 5.59
N GLY A 53 -2.38 -2.54 6.91
CA GLY A 53 -1.44 -3.44 7.54
C GLY A 53 -2.08 -4.21 8.69
N ALA A 54 -1.47 -5.32 9.05
CA ALA A 54 -1.82 -6.09 10.24
C ALA A 54 -0.54 -6.49 10.97
N HIS A 55 -0.50 -6.29 12.29
CA HIS A 55 0.52 -6.87 13.14
C HIS A 55 -0.01 -8.17 13.76
N LYS A 56 0.85 -9.20 13.82
CA LYS A 56 0.65 -10.51 14.47
C LYS A 56 -0.79 -10.84 14.93
N GLY A 57 -1.62 -11.29 13.99
CA GLY A 57 -2.96 -11.84 14.28
C GLY A 57 -4.06 -10.81 14.49
N GLU A 58 -3.76 -9.51 14.42
CA GLU A 58 -4.76 -8.46 14.45
C GLU A 58 -5.49 -8.31 13.11
N LYS A 59 -6.68 -7.72 13.18
CA LYS A 59 -7.45 -7.38 11.98
C LYS A 59 -6.71 -6.29 11.20
N GLU A 60 -6.71 -6.43 9.89
CA GLU A 60 -6.15 -5.44 8.99
C GLU A 60 -6.81 -4.06 9.19
N MET A 61 -6.00 -3.02 9.36
CA MET A 61 -6.43 -1.64 9.56
C MET A 61 -5.75 -0.71 8.56
N LYS A 62 -6.44 0.38 8.17
CA LYS A 62 -5.86 1.43 7.32
C LYS A 62 -4.84 2.20 8.14
N GLY A 63 -3.56 2.02 7.82
CA GLY A 63 -2.46 2.72 8.49
C GLY A 63 -2.03 4.00 7.79
N MET A 64 -2.34 4.14 6.49
CA MET A 64 -1.94 5.30 5.71
C MET A 64 -2.92 5.59 4.58
N GLU A 65 -3.12 6.88 4.32
CA GLU A 65 -3.79 7.41 3.13
C GLU A 65 -3.00 8.60 2.60
N ILE A 66 -2.69 8.59 1.31
CA ILE A 66 -2.04 9.70 0.63
C ILE A 66 -2.84 10.06 -0.61
N ILE A 67 -3.17 11.33 -0.74
CA ILE A 67 -3.75 11.91 -1.95
C ILE A 67 -2.62 12.63 -2.67
N TYR A 68 -2.28 12.18 -3.87
CA TYR A 68 -1.32 12.87 -4.72
C TYR A 68 -2.06 13.63 -5.80
N THR A 69 -1.70 14.89 -5.97
CA THR A 69 -2.11 15.73 -7.08
C THR A 69 -0.95 15.95 -8.04
N ARG A 70 -1.24 16.02 -9.34
CA ARG A 70 -0.25 16.37 -10.36
C ARG A 70 0.25 17.79 -10.05
N LYS A 71 1.58 17.93 -9.96
CA LYS A 71 2.21 19.25 -9.90
C LYS A 71 2.15 19.91 -11.27
N GLU A 72 1.72 21.16 -11.31
CA GLU A 72 1.73 22.04 -12.49
C GLU A 72 3.14 22.41 -12.93
#